data_AF-A0A0D3LD86-F1
#
_entry.id   AF-A0A0D3LD86-F1
#
_cell.length_a   1.000
_cell.length_b   1.000
_cell.length_c   1.000
_cell.angle_alpha   90.00
_cell.angle_beta   90.00
_cell.angle_gamma   90.00
#
_symmetry.space_group_name_H-M   'P 1'
#
loop_
_entity.id
_entity.type
_entity.pdbx_description
1 polymer ?
#
loop_
_entity_poly.entity_id
_entity_poly.type
_entity_poly.pdbx_seq_one_letter_code
_entity_poly.pdbx_strand_id
1 'polypeptide(L)' 'MKLLLDENLPKRLKLDFEEHEIYTVRDKGWDGKKNGD' A
#
# COMPACT_ATOMS: atom_id res chain seq x y z
N MET A 1 -9.86 5.26 -10.21
CA MET A 1 -8.52 4.75 -10.65
C MET A 1 -7.95 3.86 -9.55
N LYS A 2 -7.13 2.84 -9.85
CA LYS A 2 -6.59 1.93 -8.81
C LYS A 2 -5.29 2.47 -8.22
N LEU A 3 -5.13 2.38 -6.90
CA LEU A 3 -3.94 2.82 -6.18
C LEU A 3 -3.35 1.67 -5.36
N LEU A 4 -2.02 1.58 -5.33
CA LEU A 4 -1.28 0.66 -4.48
C LEU A 4 -0.41 1.49 -3.52
N LEU A 5 -0.60 1.28 -2.22
CA LEU A 5 0.16 1.95 -1.16
C LEU A 5 1.29 1.04 -0.68
N ASP A 6 2.49 1.62 -0.67
CA ASP A 6 3.74 1.03 -0.19
C ASP A 6 3.71 0.77 1.34
N GLU A 7 4.57 -0.13 1.82
CA GLU A 7 4.72 -0.47 3.24
C GLU A 7 5.16 0.69 4.12
N ASN A 8 5.79 1.70 3.52
CA ASN A 8 6.25 2.91 4.18
C ASN A 8 5.14 3.94 4.42
N LEU A 9 3.95 3.73 3.83
CA LEU A 9 2.81 4.62 3.99
C LEU A 9 1.90 4.19 5.15
N PRO A 10 1.34 5.15 5.93
CA PRO A 10 0.38 4.82 6.99
C PRO A 10 -0.85 4.11 6.43
N LYS A 11 -1.27 3.01 7.06
CA LYS A 11 -2.49 2.27 6.65
C LYS A 11 -3.77 3.11 6.61
N ARG A 12 -3.82 4.21 7.39
CA ARG A 12 -4.99 5.11 7.44
C ARG A 12 -5.06 6.06 6.25
N LEU A 13 -3.96 6.25 5.52
CA LEU A 13 -3.92 7.11 4.32
C LEU A 13 -4.91 6.63 3.24
N LYS A 14 -5.27 5.35 3.23
CA LYS A 14 -6.32 4.82 2.34
C LYS A 14 -7.69 5.48 2.54
N LEU A 15 -7.95 6.02 3.73
CA LEU A 15 -9.23 6.67 4.04
C LEU A 15 -9.36 8.03 3.34
N ASP A 16 -8.23 8.64 2.95
CA ASP A 16 -8.23 9.96 2.31
C ASP A 16 -8.54 9.87 0.80
N PHE A 17 -8.69 8.67 0.24
CA PHE A 17 -8.89 8.42 -1.19
C PHE A 17 -10.14 7.56 -1.44
N GLU A 18 -11.30 7.98 -0.92
CA GLU A 18 -12.56 7.21 -0.96
C GLU A 18 -13.05 6.87 -2.39
N GLU A 19 -12.70 7.68 -3.39
CA GLU A 19 -13.09 7.48 -4.80
C GLU A 19 -12.21 6.46 -5.54
N HIS A 20 -11.18 5.92 -4.87
CA HIS A 20 -10.20 5.02 -5.46
C HIS A 20 -10.27 3.61 -4.87
N GLU A 21 -10.06 2.61 -5.72
CA GLU A 21 -9.86 1.24 -5.27
C GLU A 21 -8.41 1.09 -4.80
N ILE A 22 -8.22 1.03 -3.48
CA ILE A 22 -6.90 1.05 -2.84
C ILE A 22 -6.53 -0.32 -2.29
N TYR A 23 -5.28 -0.70 -2.52
CA TYR A 23 -4.65 -1.83 -1.88
C TYR A 23 -3.37 -1.38 -1.19
N THR A 24 -3.00 -2.01 -0.09
CA THR A 24 -1.63 -1.92 0.43
C THR A 24 -0.81 -3.10 -0.07
N VAL A 25 0.50 -2.95 -0.19
CA VAL A 25 1.42 -4.08 -0.45
C VAL A 25 1.22 -5.22 0.57
N ARG A 26 0.87 -4.87 1.82
CA ARG A 26 0.54 -5.85 2.87
C ARG A 26 -0.76 -6.60 2.59
N ASP A 27 -1.78 -5.95 2.04
CA ASP A 27 -3.04 -6.62 1.63
C ASP A 27 -2.79 -7.61 0.47
N LYS A 28 -1.75 -7.35 -0.33
CA LYS A 28 -1.30 -8.26 -1.40
C LYS A 28 -0.30 -9.32 -0.93
N GLY A 29 0.11 -9.29 0.35
CA GLY A 29 1.14 -10.20 0.88
C GLY A 29 2.52 -9.96 0.26
N TRP A 30 2.79 -8.75 -0.24
CA TRP A 30 4.08 -8.37 -0.78
C TRP A 30 4.93 -7.82 0.35
N ASP A 31 5.98 -8.56 0.71
CA ASP A 31 7.02 -8.07 1.59
C ASP A 31 7.99 -7.21 0.77
N GLY A 32 8.29 -6.02 1.29
CA GLY A 32 9.32 -5.16 0.72
C GLY A 32 10.67 -5.89 0.67
N LYS A 33 11.41 -5.74 -0.43
CA LYS A 33 12.79 -6.21 -0.47
C LYS A 33 13.60 -5.47 0.58
N LYS A 34 14.31 -6.21 1.43
CA LYS A 34 15.26 -5.59 2.35
C LYS A 34 16.49 -5.17 1.55
N ASN A 35 17.05 -4.01 1.85
CA ASN A 35 18.32 -3.60 1.27
C ASN A 35 19.39 -4.64 1.64
N GLY A 36 19.88 -5.37 0.63
CA GLY A 36 20.86 -6.46 0.81
C GLY A 36 20.45 -7.83 0.26
N ASP A 37 19.23 -7.99 -0.26
CA ASP A 37 18.78 -9.16 -1.05
C ASP A 37 19.04 -9.01 -2.57
#